data_AF-F7CIB8-F1
#
_entry.id   AF-F7CIB8-F1
#
_cell.length_a   1.000
_cell.length_b   1.000
_cell.length_c   1.000
_cell.angle_alpha   90.00
_cell.angle_beta   90.00
_cell.angle_gamma   90.00
#
_symmetry.space_group_name_H-M   'P 1'
#
loop_
_entity.id
_entity.type
_entity.pdbx_description
1 polymer ?
#
loop_
_entity_poly.entity_id
_entity_poly.type
_entity_poly.pdbx_seq_one_letter_code
_entity_poly.pdbx_strand_id
1 'polypeptide(L)'
;MGPGGPGGTPGLGVLCALCFCSLSPGWAQYERYSFRSFPRDELMPLESAYKYGLDQYGLENWAESVGYLEISMRLHRLLRDSEAFCHLNCSTVRMDRDAPAPAPNPTRDPEPQDSDRFAGFPELRLFGDLLHRAKCLKRCKQGLPAFRQSQPSREVLDEFQRREPYKFLQYAYFKANNLPKAIAAAHTFLLKHPDDEMMQRNMAYYKSMPGAEDYLKDLETKSYENLFIRAVRAYNGENWRTSITDMELALPDFFKAFYECLAACEGSREIKDFKDFYLSIADHYIEVLECKLKCEENLTPVIGGYPVEKFVATMYHYLQFAYYKLNDMKNAAPCVASYMLFDSKDEVMKQNLVYYEYHKDKWGLTDEHFLPRPEAVEYFNITKLQKELYEFAKENIMDDDEGEVVEYLDELLEEEGGS
;
A
#
# COMPACT_ATOMS: atom_id res chain seq x y z
N MET A 1 -59.26 59.21 -1.73
CA MET A 1 -58.15 59.84 -0.99
C MET A 1 -57.45 58.75 -0.20
N GLY A 2 -56.21 58.38 -0.58
CA GLY A 2 -55.31 57.71 0.38
C GLY A 2 -54.68 58.76 1.31
N PRO A 3 -53.56 58.48 1.98
CA PRO A 3 -53.04 57.20 2.47
C PRO A 3 -52.60 57.30 3.97
N GLY A 4 -52.06 56.23 4.56
CA GLY A 4 -51.40 56.30 5.87
C GLY A 4 -50.83 54.96 6.30
N GLY A 5 -49.65 54.59 5.77
CA GLY A 5 -48.90 53.43 6.24
C GLY A 5 -48.15 53.72 7.54
N PRO A 6 -47.68 52.66 8.23
CA PRO A 6 -46.36 52.74 8.84
C PRO A 6 -45.51 51.48 8.64
N GLY A 7 -44.22 51.73 8.39
CA GLY A 7 -43.11 51.04 9.07
C GLY A 7 -42.83 49.58 8.71
N GLY A 8 -42.09 49.36 7.62
CA GLY A 8 -41.34 48.12 7.41
C GLY A 8 -40.00 48.16 8.16
N THR A 9 -39.78 47.20 9.06
CA THR A 9 -38.46 46.79 9.54
C THR A 9 -38.10 45.45 8.88
N PRO A 10 -36.95 45.31 8.21
CA PRO A 10 -36.55 44.00 7.68
C PRO A 10 -35.89 43.19 8.79
N GLY A 11 -36.58 42.15 9.27
CA GLY A 11 -35.97 41.10 10.08
C GLY A 11 -35.04 40.27 9.21
N LEU A 12 -33.72 40.38 9.42
CA LEU A 12 -32.75 39.44 8.87
C LEU A 12 -32.96 38.08 9.55
N GLY A 13 -33.59 37.14 8.82
CA GLY A 13 -33.59 35.73 9.16
C GLY A 13 -32.19 35.14 8.89
N VAL A 14 -31.41 34.94 9.94
CA VAL A 14 -30.16 34.17 9.88
C VAL A 14 -30.53 32.69 9.86
N LEU A 15 -30.64 32.12 8.66
CA LEU A 15 -30.66 30.67 8.45
C LEU A 15 -29.26 30.12 8.75
N CYS A 16 -29.09 29.63 9.97
CA CYS A 16 -27.89 28.92 10.40
C CYS A 16 -27.88 27.55 9.70
N ALA A 17 -27.24 27.47 8.52
CA ALA A 17 -26.97 26.22 7.85
C ALA A 17 -25.89 25.46 8.66
N LEU A 18 -26.34 24.55 9.52
CA LEU A 18 -25.49 23.54 10.13
C LEU A 18 -25.00 22.61 9.00
N CYS A 19 -23.81 22.89 8.47
CA CYS A 19 -23.04 21.95 7.67
C CYS A 19 -22.63 20.78 8.57
N PHE A 20 -23.51 19.79 8.70
CA PHE A 20 -23.11 18.44 9.08
C PHE A 20 -22.29 17.87 7.92
N CYS A 21 -20.98 18.07 7.97
CA CYS A 21 -20.05 17.24 7.21
C CYS A 21 -20.15 15.83 7.78
N SER A 22 -21.01 15.01 7.18
CA SER A 22 -20.99 13.56 7.37
C SER A 22 -19.60 13.05 6.97
N LEU A 23 -18.78 12.74 7.97
CA LEU A 23 -17.59 11.92 7.79
C LEU A 23 -18.06 10.57 7.25
N SER A 24 -17.78 10.29 5.98
CA SER A 24 -17.90 8.92 5.45
C SER A 24 -17.07 7.99 6.35
N PRO A 25 -17.67 6.92 6.90
CA PRO A 25 -16.96 6.01 7.78
C PRO A 25 -16.05 5.14 6.91
N GLY A 26 -14.78 5.50 6.81
CA GLY A 26 -13.80 4.71 6.06
C GLY A 26 -12.57 5.44 5.60
N TRP A 27 -12.45 6.75 5.81
CA TRP A 27 -11.28 7.51 5.39
C TRP A 27 -10.36 7.83 6.56
N ALA A 28 -9.06 7.55 6.41
CA ALA A 28 -8.03 7.94 7.35
C ALA A 28 -8.01 9.48 7.55
N GLN A 29 -7.66 9.97 8.74
CA GLN A 29 -7.83 11.39 9.13
C GLN A 29 -7.19 12.39 8.16
N TYR A 30 -6.09 12.02 7.50
CA TYR A 30 -5.39 12.89 6.54
C TYR A 30 -5.65 12.55 5.06
N GLU A 31 -6.72 11.80 4.73
CA GLU A 31 -7.12 11.49 3.33
C GLU A 31 -7.91 12.62 2.64
N ARG A 32 -8.17 13.74 3.34
CA ARG A 32 -8.93 14.87 2.78
C ARG A 32 -8.13 15.74 1.82
N TYR A 33 -7.30 15.15 0.97
CA TYR A 33 -6.59 15.87 -0.08
C TYR A 33 -6.76 15.16 -1.43
N SER A 34 -6.75 15.93 -2.51
CA SER A 34 -6.66 15.40 -3.87
C SER A 34 -5.25 15.66 -4.34
N PHE A 35 -4.49 14.62 -4.73
CA PHE A 35 -3.12 14.79 -5.22
C PHE A 35 -3.05 15.67 -6.48
N ARG A 36 -4.17 15.84 -7.20
CA ARG A 36 -4.30 16.78 -8.33
C ARG A 36 -4.56 18.22 -7.90
N SER A 37 -5.10 18.43 -6.71
CA SER A 37 -5.50 19.74 -6.18
C SER A 37 -5.09 19.87 -4.71
N PHE A 38 -3.82 19.65 -4.42
CA PHE A 38 -3.24 19.83 -3.09
C PHE A 38 -3.25 21.34 -2.72
N PRO A 39 -3.57 21.72 -1.47
CA PRO A 39 -3.55 23.12 -1.03
C PRO A 39 -2.19 23.76 -1.28
N ARG A 40 -2.17 24.90 -1.99
CA ARG A 40 -0.91 25.53 -2.42
C ARG A 40 -0.11 26.11 -1.25
N ASP A 41 -0.81 26.56 -0.23
CA ASP A 41 -0.29 27.11 1.02
C ASP A 41 0.39 26.05 1.90
N GLU A 42 -0.02 24.78 1.77
CA GLU A 42 0.60 23.66 2.48
C GLU A 42 1.69 22.95 1.67
N LEU A 43 1.84 23.28 0.38
CA LEU A 43 2.78 22.61 -0.51
C LEU A 43 4.22 23.10 -0.26
N MET A 44 5.02 22.25 0.37
CA MET A 44 6.44 22.50 0.66
C MET A 44 7.21 21.16 0.70
N PRO A 45 8.55 21.17 0.79
CA PRO A 45 9.31 19.94 0.99
C PRO A 45 8.90 19.21 2.28
N LEU A 46 8.65 17.90 2.17
CA LEU A 46 8.25 17.04 3.29
C LEU A 46 9.23 17.17 4.47
N GLU A 47 10.52 17.04 4.18
CA GLU A 47 11.56 17.06 5.19
C GLU A 47 11.65 18.41 5.91
N SER A 48 11.46 19.52 5.19
CA SER A 48 11.43 20.86 5.79
C SER A 48 10.23 21.02 6.73
N ALA A 49 9.04 20.58 6.31
CA ALA A 49 7.84 20.65 7.14
C ALA A 49 8.00 19.81 8.41
N TYR A 50 8.54 18.61 8.26
CA TYR A 50 8.74 17.70 9.38
C TYR A 50 9.78 18.22 10.38
N LYS A 51 10.96 18.63 9.91
CA LYS A 51 12.02 19.20 10.76
C LYS A 51 11.53 20.44 11.51
N TYR A 52 10.87 21.36 10.83
CA TYR A 52 10.30 22.54 11.48
C TYR A 52 9.25 22.16 12.54
N GLY A 53 8.38 21.17 12.28
CA GLY A 53 7.43 20.67 13.27
C GLY A 53 8.11 20.11 14.53
N LEU A 54 9.25 19.44 14.38
CA LEU A 54 10.08 18.93 15.48
C LEU A 54 10.84 20.04 16.22
N ASP A 55 11.32 21.06 15.50
CA ASP A 55 11.96 22.22 16.14
C ASP A 55 10.95 22.96 17.03
N GLN A 56 9.74 23.19 16.53
CA GLN A 56 8.65 23.79 17.31
C GLN A 56 8.22 22.91 18.48
N TYR A 57 8.29 21.58 18.34
CA TYR A 57 8.08 20.65 19.44
C TYR A 57 9.11 20.86 20.55
N GLY A 58 10.40 20.98 20.19
CA GLY A 58 11.49 21.24 21.13
C GLY A 58 11.41 22.61 21.82
N LEU A 59 10.82 23.60 21.14
CA LEU A 59 10.54 24.93 21.68
C LEU A 59 9.23 25.01 22.48
N GLU A 60 8.53 23.88 22.68
CA GLU A 60 7.22 23.80 23.33
C GLU A 60 6.12 24.67 22.68
N ASN A 61 6.27 25.00 21.40
CA ASN A 61 5.24 25.69 20.62
C ASN A 61 4.24 24.68 20.04
N TRP A 62 3.37 24.16 20.92
CA TRP A 62 2.52 23.00 20.63
C TRP A 62 1.57 23.18 19.45
N ALA A 63 0.96 24.36 19.31
CA ALA A 63 0.00 24.62 18.23
C ALA A 63 0.67 24.59 16.85
N GLU A 64 1.85 25.23 16.75
CA GLU A 64 2.63 25.27 15.51
C GLU A 64 3.22 23.89 15.18
N SER A 65 3.74 23.19 16.19
CA SER A 65 4.26 21.83 16.05
C SER A 65 3.20 20.87 15.50
N VAL A 66 1.98 20.89 16.08
CA VAL A 66 0.84 20.12 15.57
C VAL A 66 0.56 20.47 14.10
N GLY A 67 0.49 21.76 13.76
CA GLY A 67 0.20 22.21 12.41
C GLY A 67 1.18 21.64 11.37
N TYR A 68 2.49 21.76 11.63
CA TYR A 68 3.52 21.29 10.70
C TYR A 68 3.68 19.77 10.66
N LEU A 69 3.48 19.08 11.79
CA LEU A 69 3.44 17.62 11.82
C LEU A 69 2.22 17.08 11.05
N GLU A 70 1.05 17.71 11.13
CA GLU A 70 -0.11 17.32 10.31
C GLU A 70 0.12 17.60 8.82
N ILE A 71 0.78 18.72 8.47
CA ILE A 71 1.15 19.05 7.09
C ILE A 71 2.15 18.03 6.55
N SER A 72 3.17 17.66 7.32
CA SER A 72 4.17 16.67 6.89
C SER A 72 3.51 15.30 6.62
N MET A 73 2.56 14.87 7.44
CA MET A 73 1.76 13.66 7.17
C MET A 73 1.00 13.72 5.85
N ARG A 74 0.39 14.87 5.52
CA ARG A 74 -0.29 15.08 4.23
C ARG A 74 0.69 15.08 3.05
N LEU A 75 1.86 15.71 3.21
CA LEU A 75 2.91 15.75 2.19
C LEU A 75 3.50 14.35 1.92
N HIS A 76 3.72 13.55 2.97
CA HIS A 76 4.19 12.18 2.82
C HIS A 76 3.20 11.32 2.04
N ARG A 77 1.90 11.41 2.36
CA ARG A 77 0.85 10.73 1.59
C ARG A 77 0.80 11.23 0.14
N LEU A 78 0.88 12.55 -0.07
CA LEU A 78 0.92 13.15 -1.41
C LEU A 78 2.05 12.55 -2.26
N LEU A 79 3.25 12.43 -1.69
CA LEU A 79 4.40 11.83 -2.37
C LEU A 79 4.14 10.36 -2.71
N ARG A 80 3.76 9.55 -1.71
CA ARG A 80 3.53 8.11 -1.88
C ARG A 80 2.43 7.81 -2.90
N ASP A 81 1.30 8.51 -2.81
CA ASP A 81 0.15 8.28 -3.68
C ASP A 81 0.45 8.80 -5.11
N SER A 82 1.28 9.84 -5.25
CA SER A 82 1.77 10.30 -6.57
C SER A 82 2.76 9.33 -7.21
N GLU A 83 3.63 8.71 -6.41
CA GLU A 83 4.53 7.63 -6.85
C GLU A 83 3.71 6.43 -7.36
N ALA A 84 2.81 5.89 -6.52
CA ALA A 84 1.94 4.79 -6.89
C ALA A 84 1.15 5.08 -8.18
N PHE A 85 0.55 6.28 -8.29
CA PHE A 85 -0.22 6.68 -9.47
C PHE A 85 0.62 6.65 -10.76
N CYS A 86 1.84 7.21 -10.74
CA CYS A 86 2.67 7.23 -11.94
C CYS A 86 3.21 5.84 -12.29
N HIS A 87 3.65 5.07 -11.30
CA HIS A 87 4.22 3.74 -11.53
C HIS A 87 3.18 2.73 -12.00
N LEU A 88 1.95 2.77 -11.49
CA LEU A 88 0.84 1.94 -11.98
C LEU A 88 0.47 2.28 -13.42
N ASN A 89 0.30 3.58 -13.74
CA ASN A 89 -0.11 4.00 -15.08
C ASN A 89 0.96 3.73 -16.16
N CYS A 90 2.24 3.68 -15.76
CA CYS A 90 3.35 3.38 -16.67
C CYS A 90 3.77 1.89 -16.67
N SER A 91 3.17 1.04 -15.82
CA SER A 91 3.58 -0.35 -15.60
C SER A 91 3.52 -1.24 -16.86
N THR A 92 2.60 -0.96 -17.79
CA THR A 92 2.37 -1.75 -19.03
C THR A 92 2.98 -1.11 -20.28
N VAL A 93 3.70 0.00 -20.15
CA VAL A 93 4.37 0.66 -21.29
C VAL A 93 5.53 -0.22 -21.75
N ARG A 94 5.56 -0.53 -23.05
CA ARG A 94 6.57 -1.36 -23.73
C ARG A 94 6.90 -0.72 -25.09
N MET A 95 8.04 -1.04 -25.68
CA MET A 95 8.48 -0.49 -26.97
C MET A 95 7.43 -0.66 -28.09
N ASP A 96 6.80 -1.83 -28.18
CA ASP A 96 5.98 -2.22 -29.32
C ASP A 96 4.62 -1.49 -29.40
N ARG A 97 4.23 -0.76 -28.35
CA ARG A 97 2.95 -0.03 -28.28
C ARG A 97 2.97 1.37 -28.93
N ASP A 98 4.16 1.92 -29.20
CA ASP A 98 4.31 3.29 -29.74
C ASP A 98 4.53 3.34 -31.26
N ALA A 99 4.63 2.19 -31.95
CA ALA A 99 4.75 2.15 -33.40
C ALA A 99 3.38 2.44 -34.06
N PRO A 100 3.23 3.53 -34.84
CA PRO A 100 2.04 3.72 -35.66
C PRO A 100 1.93 2.52 -36.61
N ALA A 101 0.79 1.83 -36.60
CA ALA A 101 0.50 0.85 -37.64
C ALA A 101 0.70 1.55 -39.00
N PRO A 102 1.57 1.03 -39.89
CA PRO A 102 1.76 1.64 -41.20
C PRO A 102 0.41 1.70 -41.92
N ALA A 103 0.10 2.84 -42.54
CA ALA A 103 -1.12 3.01 -43.32
C ALA A 103 -1.19 1.90 -44.39
N PRO A 104 -2.35 1.25 -44.58
CA PRO A 104 -2.48 0.17 -45.55
C PRO A 104 -2.15 0.71 -46.94
N ASN A 105 -1.03 0.23 -47.51
CA ASN A 105 -0.59 0.61 -48.84
C ASN A 105 -1.01 -0.52 -49.81
N PRO A 106 -2.02 -0.33 -50.67
CA PRO A 106 -2.65 -1.41 -51.42
C PRO A 106 -1.80 -1.99 -52.56
N THR A 107 -0.56 -1.52 -52.74
CA THR A 107 0.36 -1.91 -53.81
C THR A 107 1.64 -2.59 -53.31
N ARG A 108 1.79 -2.81 -52.00
CA ARG A 108 2.96 -3.46 -51.41
C ARG A 108 2.51 -4.80 -50.82
N ASP A 109 3.21 -5.89 -51.18
CA ASP A 109 3.05 -7.17 -50.49
C ASP A 109 3.16 -6.94 -48.98
N PRO A 110 2.40 -7.69 -48.13
CA PRO A 110 2.50 -7.54 -46.69
C PRO A 110 3.94 -7.81 -46.25
N GLU A 111 4.68 -6.73 -46.04
CA GLU A 111 5.98 -6.76 -45.40
C GLU A 111 5.74 -7.40 -44.03
N PRO A 112 6.48 -8.46 -43.64
CA PRO A 112 6.29 -9.10 -42.35
C PRO A 112 6.30 -7.99 -41.30
N GLN A 113 5.21 -7.87 -40.54
CA GLN A 113 5.16 -6.93 -39.43
C GLN A 113 6.38 -7.28 -38.59
N ASP A 114 7.30 -6.32 -38.45
CA ASP A 114 8.58 -6.44 -37.75
C ASP A 114 8.29 -6.48 -36.23
N SER A 115 7.28 -7.26 -35.82
CA SER A 115 6.75 -7.42 -34.47
C SER A 115 7.76 -8.06 -33.52
N ASP A 116 8.98 -8.28 -34.01
CA ASP A 116 10.07 -8.75 -33.20
C ASP A 116 11.42 -8.28 -33.75
N ARG A 117 11.55 -6.99 -34.12
CA ARG A 117 12.84 -6.38 -34.51
C ARG A 117 13.97 -6.65 -33.50
N PHE A 118 13.60 -6.86 -32.23
CA PHE A 118 14.51 -7.19 -31.13
C PHE A 118 14.42 -8.67 -30.70
N ALA A 119 13.89 -9.58 -31.52
CA ALA A 119 13.75 -11.03 -31.23
C ALA A 119 15.07 -11.65 -30.76
N GLY A 120 16.13 -11.36 -31.50
CA GLY A 120 17.48 -11.89 -31.27
C GLY A 120 18.31 -11.08 -30.28
N PHE A 121 17.74 -10.04 -29.65
CA PHE A 121 18.49 -9.11 -28.79
C PHE A 121 17.76 -8.88 -27.46
N PRO A 122 17.78 -9.85 -26.52
CA PRO A 122 17.07 -9.76 -25.25
C PRO A 122 17.45 -8.54 -24.41
N GLU A 123 18.74 -8.21 -24.36
CA GLU A 123 19.25 -7.04 -23.62
C GLU A 123 18.72 -5.72 -24.20
N LEU A 124 18.74 -5.56 -25.52
CA LEU A 124 18.19 -4.37 -26.18
C LEU A 124 16.68 -4.24 -25.95
N ARG A 125 15.95 -5.35 -25.90
CA ARG A 125 14.52 -5.34 -25.55
C ARG A 125 14.31 -4.91 -24.10
N LEU A 126 15.04 -5.50 -23.16
CA LEU A 126 14.94 -5.17 -21.72
C LEU A 126 15.18 -3.68 -21.48
N PHE A 127 16.30 -3.15 -21.96
CA PHE A 127 16.62 -1.73 -21.78
C PHE A 127 15.73 -0.82 -22.62
N GLY A 128 15.29 -1.29 -23.78
CA GLY A 128 14.30 -0.59 -24.60
C GLY A 128 12.98 -0.35 -23.86
N ASP A 129 12.44 -1.40 -23.24
CA ASP A 129 11.23 -1.32 -22.41
C ASP A 129 11.45 -0.43 -21.18
N LEU A 130 12.61 -0.55 -20.54
CA LEU A 130 13.01 0.31 -19.41
C LEU A 130 13.00 1.79 -19.81
N LEU A 131 13.58 2.15 -20.96
CA LEU A 131 13.63 3.53 -21.46
C LEU A 131 12.23 4.08 -21.76
N HIS A 132 11.32 3.27 -22.30
CA HIS A 132 9.94 3.70 -22.58
C HIS A 132 9.15 3.91 -21.28
N ARG A 133 9.30 3.00 -20.30
CA ARG A 133 8.72 3.18 -18.97
C ARG A 133 9.28 4.42 -18.29
N ALA A 134 10.59 4.66 -18.34
CA ALA A 134 11.24 5.85 -17.78
C ALA A 134 10.74 7.14 -18.44
N LYS A 135 10.55 7.16 -19.77
CA LYS A 135 9.94 8.29 -20.51
C LYS A 135 8.51 8.56 -20.04
N CYS A 136 7.69 7.52 -19.86
CA CYS A 136 6.34 7.64 -19.31
C CYS A 136 6.36 8.25 -17.90
N LEU A 137 7.21 7.71 -17.01
CA LEU A 137 7.36 8.17 -15.64
C LEU A 137 7.79 9.64 -15.59
N LYS A 138 8.80 10.03 -16.38
CA LYS A 138 9.26 11.41 -16.46
C LYS A 138 8.12 12.37 -16.81
N ARG A 139 7.29 12.03 -17.81
CA ARG A 139 6.13 12.82 -18.20
C ARG A 139 5.05 12.87 -17.12
N CYS A 140 4.78 11.74 -16.46
CA CYS A 140 3.79 11.67 -15.40
C CYS A 140 4.21 12.52 -14.19
N LYS A 141 5.44 12.33 -13.70
CA LYS A 141 5.97 13.03 -12.52
C LYS A 141 6.03 14.54 -12.73
N GLN A 142 6.39 15.02 -13.92
CA GLN A 142 6.35 16.46 -14.26
C GLN A 142 4.96 17.11 -14.08
N GLY A 143 3.88 16.32 -14.21
CA GLY A 143 2.52 16.80 -14.09
C GLY A 143 2.02 16.98 -12.66
N LEU A 144 2.69 16.40 -11.65
CA LEU A 144 2.16 16.31 -10.29
C LEU A 144 2.88 17.26 -9.30
N PRO A 145 2.15 17.89 -8.36
CA PRO A 145 2.72 18.83 -7.39
C PRO A 145 3.80 18.22 -6.47
N ALA A 146 3.67 16.94 -6.13
CA ALA A 146 4.60 16.22 -5.25
C ALA A 146 6.06 16.31 -5.74
N PHE A 147 6.25 16.15 -7.04
CA PHE A 147 7.58 16.11 -7.67
C PHE A 147 8.14 17.49 -8.03
N ARG A 148 7.46 18.57 -7.65
CA ARG A 148 8.01 19.93 -7.73
C ARG A 148 8.82 20.30 -6.49
N GLN A 149 8.70 19.52 -5.42
CA GLN A 149 9.43 19.69 -4.17
C GLN A 149 10.71 18.85 -4.17
N SER A 150 11.66 19.20 -3.29
CA SER A 150 12.84 18.37 -3.07
C SER A 150 12.43 17.02 -2.47
N GLN A 151 13.10 15.95 -2.91
CA GLN A 151 12.89 14.61 -2.36
C GLN A 151 13.36 14.56 -0.90
N PRO A 152 12.59 13.91 0.00
CA PRO A 152 13.02 13.68 1.37
C PRO A 152 14.15 12.64 1.43
N SER A 153 14.95 12.70 2.49
CA SER A 153 15.91 11.65 2.83
C SER A 153 15.27 10.30 3.13
N ARG A 154 16.06 9.21 3.00
CA ARG A 154 15.59 7.84 3.28
C ARG A 154 15.21 7.67 4.74
N GLU A 155 15.95 8.32 5.63
CA GLU A 155 15.71 8.32 7.08
C GLU A 155 14.33 8.91 7.40
N VAL A 156 13.98 10.05 6.79
CA VAL A 156 12.65 10.65 6.96
C VAL A 156 11.56 9.71 6.43
N LEU A 157 11.74 9.10 5.26
CA LEU A 157 10.75 8.16 4.73
C LEU A 157 10.56 6.94 5.66
N ASP A 158 11.65 6.39 6.23
CA ASP A 158 11.60 5.29 7.20
C ASP A 158 10.83 5.68 8.47
N GLU A 159 11.09 6.87 9.04
CA GLU A 159 10.36 7.37 10.20
C GLU A 159 8.84 7.42 9.96
N PHE A 160 8.41 7.88 8.79
CA PHE A 160 6.99 7.91 8.43
C PHE A 160 6.42 6.50 8.22
N GLN A 161 7.18 5.59 7.60
CA GLN A 161 6.78 4.18 7.47
C GLN A 161 6.63 3.49 8.82
N ARG A 162 7.46 3.85 9.80
CA ARG A 162 7.43 3.38 11.18
C ARG A 162 6.43 4.14 12.06
N ARG A 163 5.65 5.08 11.51
CA ARG A 163 4.66 5.88 12.25
C ARG A 163 5.27 6.77 13.36
N GLU A 164 6.57 7.08 13.31
CA GLU A 164 7.25 7.94 14.30
C GLU A 164 6.59 9.32 14.48
N PRO A 165 6.10 10.02 13.42
CA PRO A 165 5.42 11.31 13.61
C PRO A 165 4.24 11.27 14.59
N TYR A 166 3.57 10.12 14.74
CA TYR A 166 2.47 9.94 15.69
C TYR A 166 2.91 10.02 17.15
N LYS A 167 4.15 9.65 17.46
CA LYS A 167 4.74 9.79 18.80
C LYS A 167 4.81 11.25 19.21
N PHE A 168 5.29 12.11 18.31
CA PHE A 168 5.37 13.56 18.56
C PHE A 168 3.99 14.22 18.56
N LEU A 169 3.14 13.86 17.58
CA LEU A 169 1.76 14.35 17.51
C LEU A 169 0.96 14.04 18.77
N GLN A 170 1.10 12.83 19.32
CA GLN A 170 0.42 12.41 20.53
C GLN A 170 0.67 13.38 21.68
N TYR A 171 1.93 13.71 21.96
CA TYR A 171 2.28 14.58 23.08
C TYR A 171 1.95 16.04 22.78
N ALA A 172 2.16 16.50 21.54
CA ALA A 172 1.81 17.84 21.13
C ALA A 172 0.29 18.09 21.23
N TYR A 173 -0.55 17.12 20.82
CA TYR A 173 -2.00 17.19 21.01
C TYR A 173 -2.40 17.21 22.49
N PHE A 174 -1.75 16.39 23.32
CA PHE A 174 -2.01 16.39 24.76
C PHE A 174 -1.73 17.76 25.37
N LYS A 175 -0.58 18.36 25.03
CA LYS A 175 -0.20 19.71 25.49
C LYS A 175 -1.08 20.82 24.93
N ALA A 176 -1.59 20.65 23.71
CA ALA A 176 -2.58 21.54 23.10
C ALA A 176 -4.02 21.31 23.59
N ASN A 177 -4.21 20.49 24.63
CA ASN A 177 -5.51 20.14 25.22
C ASN A 177 -6.50 19.49 24.22
N ASN A 178 -5.99 18.75 23.24
CA ASN A 178 -6.76 17.98 22.27
C ASN A 178 -6.65 16.48 22.56
N LEU A 179 -7.29 16.05 23.65
CA LEU A 179 -7.29 14.64 24.09
C LEU A 179 -7.78 13.67 23.00
N PRO A 180 -8.88 13.92 22.27
CA PRO A 180 -9.34 13.01 21.21
C PRO A 180 -8.26 12.66 20.18
N LYS A 181 -7.54 13.67 19.67
CA LYS A 181 -6.46 13.45 18.70
C LYS A 181 -5.21 12.83 19.34
N ALA A 182 -4.92 13.16 20.60
CA ALA A 182 -3.81 12.55 21.33
C ALA A 182 -4.02 11.04 21.51
N ILE A 183 -5.24 10.61 21.87
CA ILE A 183 -5.62 9.20 22.03
C ILE A 183 -5.48 8.45 20.70
N ALA A 184 -6.00 9.02 19.62
CA ALA A 184 -5.92 8.41 18.30
C ALA A 184 -4.47 8.29 17.79
N ALA A 185 -3.64 9.32 18.00
CA ALA A 185 -2.22 9.27 17.65
C ALA A 185 -1.45 8.21 18.48
N ALA A 186 -1.71 8.13 19.78
CA ALA A 186 -1.14 7.10 20.65
C ALA A 186 -1.51 5.68 20.18
N HIS A 187 -2.79 5.47 19.86
CA HIS A 187 -3.29 4.19 19.35
C HIS A 187 -2.63 3.83 18.03
N THR A 188 -2.56 4.78 17.09
CA THR A 188 -1.94 4.60 15.77
C THR A 188 -0.47 4.21 15.86
N PHE A 189 0.28 4.81 16.79
CA PHE A 189 1.70 4.49 17.03
C PHE A 189 1.89 3.08 17.61
N LEU A 190 1.10 2.73 18.64
CA LEU A 190 1.21 1.42 19.32
C LEU A 190 0.92 0.22 18.41
N LEU A 191 0.19 0.41 17.31
CA LEU A 191 -0.03 -0.69 16.34
C LEU A 191 1.25 -1.15 15.63
N LYS A 192 2.28 -0.29 15.53
CA LYS A 192 3.60 -0.66 15.01
C LYS A 192 4.66 -0.83 16.09
N HIS A 193 4.44 -0.27 17.28
CA HIS A 193 5.36 -0.34 18.40
C HIS A 193 4.64 -0.87 19.64
N PRO A 194 4.20 -2.15 19.62
CA PRO A 194 3.41 -2.72 20.71
C PRO A 194 4.18 -2.72 22.03
N ASP A 195 5.51 -2.76 21.99
CA ASP A 195 6.40 -2.86 23.15
C ASP A 195 6.93 -1.50 23.67
N ASP A 196 6.49 -0.37 23.12
CA ASP A 196 6.93 0.95 23.59
C ASP A 196 6.33 1.27 24.98
N GLU A 197 7.14 1.08 26.03
CA GLU A 197 6.70 1.24 27.42
C GLU A 197 6.12 2.62 27.73
N MET A 198 6.69 3.67 27.13
CA MET A 198 6.26 5.05 27.40
C MET A 198 4.85 5.28 26.84
N MET A 199 4.62 4.86 25.60
CA MET A 199 3.33 5.00 24.95
C MET A 199 2.28 4.07 25.57
N GLN A 200 2.67 2.88 26.03
CA GLN A 200 1.77 2.01 26.81
C GLN A 200 1.28 2.70 28.09
N ARG A 201 2.16 3.36 28.85
CA ARG A 201 1.78 4.13 30.06
C ARG A 201 0.86 5.29 29.71
N ASN A 202 1.16 6.04 28.64
CA ASN A 202 0.30 7.12 28.16
C ASN A 202 -1.10 6.60 27.77
N MET A 203 -1.15 5.46 27.09
CA MET A 203 -2.40 4.83 26.68
C MET A 203 -3.20 4.30 27.87
N ALA A 204 -2.55 3.75 28.89
CA ALA A 204 -3.20 3.33 30.13
C ALA A 204 -3.84 4.52 30.86
N TYR A 205 -3.14 5.66 30.90
CA TYR A 205 -3.70 6.91 31.43
C TYR A 205 -4.92 7.37 30.61
N TYR A 206 -4.84 7.36 29.28
CA TYR A 206 -5.97 7.73 28.42
C TYR A 206 -7.19 6.83 28.63
N LYS A 207 -7.00 5.51 28.68
CA LYS A 207 -8.07 4.53 28.93
C LYS A 207 -8.72 4.69 30.31
N SER A 208 -8.07 5.37 31.26
CA SER A 208 -8.69 5.67 32.56
C SER A 208 -9.70 6.83 32.50
N MET A 209 -9.71 7.59 31.41
CA MET A 209 -10.63 8.72 31.23
C MET A 209 -12.01 8.25 30.71
N PRO A 210 -13.12 8.80 31.23
CA PRO A 210 -14.45 8.49 30.72
C PRO A 210 -14.60 8.84 29.23
N GLY A 211 -15.03 7.87 28.42
CA GLY A 211 -15.31 8.06 26.99
C GLY A 211 -14.06 8.04 26.09
N ALA A 212 -12.91 7.62 26.62
CA ALA A 212 -11.68 7.51 25.83
C ALA A 212 -11.78 6.47 24.70
N GLU A 213 -12.62 5.45 24.88
CA GLU A 213 -12.83 4.37 23.93
C GLU A 213 -13.33 4.86 22.57
N ASP A 214 -14.12 5.94 22.54
CA ASP A 214 -14.67 6.53 21.31
C ASP A 214 -13.58 7.17 20.41
N TYR A 215 -12.40 7.41 20.97
CA TYR A 215 -11.26 8.03 20.32
C TYR A 215 -10.13 7.04 19.98
N LEU A 216 -10.26 5.76 20.34
CA LEU A 216 -9.32 4.69 19.97
C LEU A 216 -9.50 4.30 18.50
N LYS A 217 -8.93 5.12 17.61
CA LYS A 217 -9.01 4.94 16.16
C LYS A 217 -7.61 4.95 15.57
N ASP A 218 -7.34 4.04 14.65
CA ASP A 218 -6.14 4.12 13.82
C ASP A 218 -6.33 5.20 12.73
N LEU A 219 -5.40 6.14 12.70
CA LEU A 219 -5.37 7.27 11.78
C LEU A 219 -4.81 6.91 10.40
N GLU A 220 -4.31 5.69 10.24
CA GLU A 220 -3.83 5.08 8.99
C GLU A 220 -4.74 3.96 8.46
N THR A 221 -5.87 3.66 9.11
CA THR A 221 -6.80 2.60 8.69
C THR A 221 -7.19 2.72 7.23
N LYS A 222 -7.04 1.62 6.49
CA LYS A 222 -7.47 1.48 5.10
C LYS A 222 -8.94 1.06 5.00
N SER A 223 -9.55 1.33 3.85
CA SER A 223 -10.96 1.02 3.59
C SER A 223 -11.27 -0.49 3.71
N TYR A 224 -10.39 -1.36 3.21
CA TYR A 224 -10.55 -2.81 3.28
C TYR A 224 -10.55 -3.35 4.72
N GLU A 225 -9.86 -2.70 5.66
CA GLU A 225 -9.81 -3.13 7.06
C GLU A 225 -11.19 -3.01 7.72
N ASN A 226 -11.89 -1.92 7.47
CA ASN A 226 -13.25 -1.71 7.98
C ASN A 226 -14.24 -2.73 7.37
N LEU A 227 -14.09 -3.03 6.08
CA LEU A 227 -14.89 -4.06 5.40
C LEU A 227 -14.59 -5.44 6.01
N PHE A 228 -13.32 -5.78 6.20
CA PHE A 228 -12.89 -7.03 6.82
C PHE A 228 -13.45 -7.19 8.25
N ILE A 229 -13.29 -6.18 9.11
CA ILE A 229 -13.80 -6.21 10.49
C ILE A 229 -15.32 -6.39 10.50
N ARG A 230 -16.04 -5.69 9.62
CA ARG A 230 -17.50 -5.86 9.50
C ARG A 230 -17.88 -7.26 9.00
N ALA A 231 -17.16 -7.80 8.02
CA ALA A 231 -17.38 -9.14 7.51
C ALA A 231 -17.17 -10.19 8.60
N VAL A 232 -16.09 -10.10 9.39
CA VAL A 232 -15.81 -11.01 10.52
C VAL A 232 -16.88 -10.90 11.61
N ARG A 233 -17.34 -9.69 11.93
CA ARG A 233 -18.46 -9.51 12.89
C ARG A 233 -19.75 -10.14 12.36
N ALA A 234 -20.06 -9.97 11.07
CA ALA A 234 -21.22 -10.58 10.45
C ALA A 234 -21.12 -12.11 10.41
N TYR A 235 -19.94 -12.65 10.13
CA TYR A 235 -19.64 -14.08 10.19
C TYR A 235 -19.91 -14.66 11.57
N ASN A 236 -19.37 -14.03 12.62
CA ASN A 236 -19.57 -14.47 14.00
C ASN A 236 -21.02 -14.33 14.48
N GLY A 237 -21.78 -13.40 13.88
CA GLY A 237 -23.22 -13.25 14.08
C GLY A 237 -24.09 -14.12 13.17
N GLU A 238 -23.50 -15.09 12.44
CA GLU A 238 -24.16 -15.98 11.47
C GLU A 238 -24.91 -15.25 10.33
N ASN A 239 -24.60 -13.98 10.10
CA ASN A 239 -25.11 -13.22 8.98
C ASN A 239 -24.22 -13.44 7.74
N TRP A 240 -24.36 -14.63 7.16
CA TRP A 240 -23.54 -15.08 6.03
C TRP A 240 -23.61 -14.14 4.81
N ARG A 241 -24.78 -13.57 4.52
CA ARG A 241 -24.95 -12.66 3.37
C ARG A 241 -24.14 -11.38 3.51
N THR A 242 -24.19 -10.75 4.69
CA THR A 242 -23.37 -9.55 4.96
C THR A 242 -21.89 -9.90 5.02
N SER A 243 -21.52 -11.04 5.61
CA SER A 243 -20.13 -11.52 5.61
C SER A 243 -19.58 -11.66 4.19
N ILE A 244 -20.34 -12.30 3.29
CA ILE A 244 -19.93 -12.45 1.88
C ILE A 244 -19.79 -11.08 1.22
N THR A 245 -20.82 -10.22 1.34
CA THR A 245 -20.83 -8.92 0.67
C THR A 245 -19.65 -8.06 1.10
N ASP A 246 -19.39 -7.95 2.40
CA ASP A 246 -18.29 -7.13 2.92
C ASP A 246 -16.92 -7.75 2.61
N MET A 247 -16.79 -9.08 2.62
CA MET A 247 -15.51 -9.75 2.31
C MET A 247 -15.16 -9.72 0.81
N GLU A 248 -16.15 -9.89 -0.08
CA GLU A 248 -16.00 -9.74 -1.54
C GLU A 248 -15.66 -8.29 -1.94
N LEU A 249 -15.99 -7.29 -1.10
CA LEU A 249 -15.54 -5.91 -1.27
C LEU A 249 -14.14 -5.68 -0.68
N ALA A 250 -13.85 -6.28 0.48
CA ALA A 250 -12.57 -6.10 1.16
C ALA A 250 -11.40 -6.67 0.33
N LEU A 251 -11.59 -7.82 -0.31
CA LEU A 251 -10.53 -8.54 -1.01
C LEU A 251 -9.93 -7.78 -2.21
N PRO A 252 -10.72 -7.27 -3.18
CA PRO A 252 -10.18 -6.45 -4.26
C PRO A 252 -9.64 -5.10 -3.76
N ASP A 253 -10.20 -4.54 -2.69
CA ASP A 253 -9.72 -3.27 -2.11
C ASP A 253 -8.36 -3.44 -1.40
N PHE A 254 -8.14 -4.59 -0.75
CA PHE A 254 -6.82 -4.99 -0.26
C PHE A 254 -5.81 -5.17 -1.39
N PHE A 255 -6.16 -5.91 -2.45
CA PHE A 255 -5.25 -6.10 -3.58
C PHE A 255 -4.89 -4.78 -4.26
N LYS A 256 -5.85 -3.86 -4.39
CA LYS A 256 -5.57 -2.52 -4.87
C LYS A 256 -4.54 -1.80 -3.98
N ALA A 257 -4.74 -1.79 -2.66
CA ALA A 257 -3.79 -1.18 -1.72
C ALA A 257 -2.40 -1.84 -1.78
N PHE A 258 -2.35 -3.17 -1.98
CA PHE A 258 -1.12 -3.93 -2.16
C PHE A 258 -0.37 -3.50 -3.43
N TYR A 259 -1.04 -3.43 -4.59
CA TYR A 259 -0.40 -3.00 -5.83
C TYR A 259 0.00 -1.52 -5.82
N GLU A 260 -0.76 -0.67 -5.14
CA GLU A 260 -0.36 0.72 -4.89
C GLU A 260 0.92 0.80 -4.03
N CYS A 261 1.05 -0.05 -3.01
CA CYS A 261 2.27 -0.16 -2.21
C CYS A 261 3.46 -0.62 -3.06
N LEU A 262 3.31 -1.68 -3.86
CA LEU A 262 4.37 -2.17 -4.75
C LEU A 262 4.86 -1.10 -5.72
N ALA A 263 3.92 -0.31 -6.28
CA ALA A 263 4.24 0.77 -7.20
C ALA A 263 4.93 1.95 -6.50
N ALA A 264 4.56 2.26 -5.26
CA ALA A 264 5.19 3.32 -4.47
C ALA A 264 6.64 3.00 -4.07
N CYS A 265 7.03 1.73 -4.07
CA CYS A 265 8.41 1.30 -3.77
C CYS A 265 9.43 1.62 -4.87
N GLU A 266 8.98 1.96 -6.08
CA GLU A 266 9.85 2.23 -7.24
C GLU A 266 10.30 3.72 -7.32
N GLY A 267 10.30 4.42 -6.19
CA GLY A 267 10.68 5.82 -6.06
C GLY A 267 12.17 6.09 -6.26
N SER A 268 12.58 7.35 -6.13
CA SER A 268 13.99 7.75 -6.27
C SER A 268 14.86 7.18 -5.15
N ARG A 269 16.09 6.75 -5.50
CA ARG A 269 17.14 6.38 -4.55
C ARG A 269 18.14 7.52 -4.33
N GLU A 270 18.81 7.48 -3.18
CA GLU A 270 20.07 8.19 -2.97
C GLU A 270 21.23 7.31 -3.46
N ILE A 271 22.13 7.87 -4.28
CA ILE A 271 23.31 7.16 -4.77
C ILE A 271 24.45 7.39 -3.77
N LYS A 272 24.88 6.33 -3.09
CA LYS A 272 25.92 6.39 -2.05
C LYS A 272 27.28 5.88 -2.53
N ASP A 273 27.28 5.05 -3.56
CA ASP A 273 28.42 4.30 -4.08
C ASP A 273 28.49 4.36 -5.62
N PHE A 274 29.68 4.11 -6.15
CA PHE A 274 29.94 4.08 -7.59
C PHE A 274 30.26 2.65 -8.00
N LYS A 275 29.23 1.92 -8.42
CA LYS A 275 29.32 0.54 -8.92
C LYS A 275 29.31 0.51 -10.45
N ASP A 276 29.79 -0.59 -11.04
CA ASP A 276 29.64 -0.84 -12.47
C ASP A 276 28.16 -0.90 -12.89
N PHE A 277 27.89 -0.80 -14.19
CA PHE A 277 26.54 -0.63 -14.74
C PHE A 277 25.52 -1.65 -14.22
N TYR A 278 25.80 -2.95 -14.35
CA TYR A 278 24.88 -4.02 -13.93
C TYR A 278 24.74 -4.12 -12.40
N LEU A 279 25.83 -3.91 -11.67
CA LEU A 279 25.83 -3.88 -10.21
C LEU A 279 25.00 -2.71 -9.67
N SER A 280 25.08 -1.54 -10.30
CA SER A 280 24.25 -0.37 -9.95
C SER A 280 22.76 -0.62 -10.17
N ILE A 281 22.38 -1.36 -11.23
CA ILE A 281 20.99 -1.73 -11.50
C ILE A 281 20.51 -2.77 -10.49
N ALA A 282 21.31 -3.81 -10.25
CA ALA A 282 20.98 -4.87 -9.32
C ALA A 282 20.79 -4.32 -7.90
N ASP A 283 21.74 -3.54 -7.40
CA ASP A 283 21.71 -2.90 -6.09
C ASP A 283 20.44 -2.05 -5.89
N HIS A 284 20.10 -1.21 -6.87
CA HIS A 284 18.85 -0.45 -6.79
C HIS A 284 17.60 -1.35 -6.84
N TYR A 285 17.60 -2.39 -7.66
CA TYR A 285 16.46 -3.30 -7.74
C TYR A 285 16.28 -4.10 -6.44
N ILE A 286 17.36 -4.45 -5.75
CA ILE A 286 17.35 -5.08 -4.44
C ILE A 286 16.67 -4.15 -3.42
N GLU A 287 17.05 -2.87 -3.35
CA GLU A 287 16.38 -1.88 -2.48
C GLU A 287 14.86 -1.80 -2.76
N VAL A 288 14.47 -1.84 -4.03
CA VAL A 288 13.06 -1.85 -4.44
C VAL A 288 12.36 -3.14 -4.00
N LEU A 289 13.01 -4.30 -4.13
CA LEU A 289 12.48 -5.59 -3.68
C LEU A 289 12.29 -5.61 -2.15
N GLU A 290 13.25 -5.09 -1.37
CA GLU A 290 13.13 -4.97 0.08
C GLU A 290 11.90 -4.19 0.51
N CYS A 291 11.63 -3.07 -0.17
CA CYS A 291 10.42 -2.30 0.05
C CYS A 291 9.15 -3.11 -0.30
N LYS A 292 9.15 -3.77 -1.48
CA LYS A 292 8.01 -4.55 -1.98
C LYS A 292 7.65 -5.70 -1.06
N LEU A 293 8.63 -6.42 -0.51
CA LEU A 293 8.41 -7.54 0.40
C LEU A 293 7.75 -7.12 1.73
N LYS A 294 7.94 -5.87 2.15
CA LYS A 294 7.30 -5.33 3.35
C LYS A 294 5.84 -4.92 3.11
N CYS A 295 5.34 -4.89 1.87
CA CYS A 295 3.98 -4.40 1.58
C CYS A 295 2.88 -5.25 2.22
N GLU A 296 2.98 -6.57 2.17
CA GLU A 296 1.98 -7.46 2.78
C GLU A 296 1.92 -7.30 4.30
N GLU A 297 3.08 -7.30 4.95
CA GLU A 297 3.18 -7.09 6.40
C GLU A 297 2.64 -5.72 6.80
N ASN A 298 3.03 -4.65 6.09
CA ASN A 298 2.59 -3.28 6.38
C ASN A 298 1.09 -3.05 6.17
N LEU A 299 0.43 -3.87 5.35
CA LEU A 299 -1.01 -3.81 5.07
C LEU A 299 -1.79 -4.87 5.86
N THR A 300 -1.13 -5.71 6.65
CA THR A 300 -1.83 -6.70 7.46
C THR A 300 -2.53 -6.00 8.64
N PRO A 301 -3.86 -6.13 8.80
CA PRO A 301 -4.57 -5.47 9.88
C PRO A 301 -4.15 -6.04 11.24
N VAL A 302 -4.11 -5.18 12.26
CA VAL A 302 -3.86 -5.59 13.66
C VAL A 302 -5.18 -5.54 14.42
N ILE A 303 -5.67 -6.70 14.86
CA ILE A 303 -6.95 -6.85 15.56
C ILE A 303 -6.67 -7.35 16.98
N GLY A 304 -7.17 -6.61 17.98
CA GLY A 304 -6.97 -6.99 19.38
C GLY A 304 -5.51 -6.99 19.84
N GLY A 305 -4.63 -6.29 19.11
CA GLY A 305 -3.19 -6.22 19.39
C GLY A 305 -2.33 -7.22 18.62
N TYR A 306 -2.93 -8.06 17.78
CA TYR A 306 -2.20 -9.07 17.01
C TYR A 306 -2.44 -8.90 15.50
N PRO A 307 -1.40 -9.03 14.65
CA PRO A 307 -1.59 -9.05 13.20
C PRO A 307 -2.41 -10.28 12.80
N VAL A 308 -3.30 -10.12 11.82
CA VAL A 308 -4.08 -11.25 11.30
C VAL A 308 -3.16 -12.17 10.48
N GLU A 309 -2.92 -13.37 11.00
CA GLU A 309 -2.09 -14.36 10.31
C GLU A 309 -2.70 -14.78 8.96
N LYS A 310 -1.82 -14.94 7.95
CA LYS A 310 -2.17 -15.40 6.60
C LYS A 310 -3.37 -14.63 6.05
N PHE A 311 -3.31 -13.29 6.09
CA PHE A 311 -4.46 -12.42 5.92
C PHE A 311 -5.33 -12.75 4.69
N VAL A 312 -4.72 -12.89 3.51
CA VAL A 312 -5.44 -13.24 2.27
C VAL A 312 -6.08 -14.63 2.35
N ALA A 313 -5.38 -15.62 2.89
CA ALA A 313 -5.92 -16.96 3.12
C ALA A 313 -7.14 -16.90 4.06
N THR A 314 -7.02 -16.15 5.15
CA THR A 314 -8.09 -15.93 6.12
C THR A 314 -9.36 -15.36 5.46
N MET A 315 -9.23 -14.40 4.54
CA MET A 315 -10.38 -13.87 3.78
C MET A 315 -11.06 -14.95 2.92
N TYR A 316 -10.29 -15.79 2.23
CA TYR A 316 -10.83 -16.90 1.44
C TYR A 316 -11.49 -17.97 2.30
N HIS A 317 -10.96 -18.25 3.50
CA HIS A 317 -11.60 -19.15 4.45
C HIS A 317 -12.98 -18.64 4.89
N TYR A 318 -13.09 -17.36 5.25
CA TYR A 318 -14.38 -16.75 5.60
C TYR A 318 -15.39 -16.80 4.44
N LEU A 319 -14.95 -16.47 3.22
CA LEU A 319 -15.79 -16.55 2.02
C LEU A 319 -16.27 -17.99 1.77
N GLN A 320 -15.35 -18.95 1.78
CA GLN A 320 -15.64 -20.36 1.54
C GLN A 320 -16.73 -20.87 2.48
N PHE A 321 -16.56 -20.66 3.79
CA PHE A 321 -17.52 -21.15 4.77
C PHE A 321 -18.87 -20.44 4.67
N ALA A 322 -18.88 -19.12 4.46
CA ALA A 322 -20.11 -18.37 4.32
C ALA A 322 -20.91 -18.78 3.06
N TYR A 323 -20.23 -18.98 1.93
CA TYR A 323 -20.85 -19.51 0.70
C TYR A 323 -21.41 -20.92 0.91
N TYR A 324 -20.67 -21.79 1.59
CA TYR A 324 -21.15 -23.12 1.95
C TYR A 324 -22.43 -23.06 2.81
N LYS A 325 -22.48 -22.17 3.80
CA LYS A 325 -23.68 -21.98 4.64
C LYS A 325 -24.91 -21.50 3.87
N LEU A 326 -24.70 -20.83 2.75
CA LEU A 326 -25.78 -20.42 1.82
C LEU A 326 -26.02 -21.41 0.68
N ASN A 327 -25.39 -22.60 0.72
CA ASN A 327 -25.51 -23.64 -0.30
C ASN A 327 -25.05 -23.17 -1.70
N ASP A 328 -24.05 -22.28 -1.74
CA ASP A 328 -23.43 -21.75 -2.96
C ASP A 328 -22.04 -22.36 -3.17
N MET A 329 -22.03 -23.63 -3.58
CA MET A 329 -20.80 -24.41 -3.73
C MET A 329 -19.95 -23.94 -4.91
N LYS A 330 -20.59 -23.28 -5.89
CA LYS A 330 -19.91 -22.74 -7.07
C LYS A 330 -18.95 -21.62 -6.70
N ASN A 331 -19.29 -20.82 -5.69
CA ASN A 331 -18.39 -19.80 -5.14
C ASN A 331 -17.53 -20.33 -4.00
N ALA A 332 -18.00 -21.32 -3.23
CA ALA A 332 -17.22 -21.91 -2.14
C ALA A 332 -15.97 -22.68 -2.62
N ALA A 333 -16.09 -23.51 -3.67
CA ALA A 333 -14.99 -24.35 -4.14
C ALA A 333 -13.78 -23.54 -4.67
N PRO A 334 -13.96 -22.47 -5.48
CA PRO A 334 -12.84 -21.61 -5.88
C PRO A 334 -12.17 -20.90 -4.70
N CYS A 335 -12.89 -20.58 -3.63
CA CYS A 335 -12.31 -19.99 -2.42
C CYS A 335 -11.39 -20.99 -1.69
N VAL A 336 -11.76 -22.27 -1.62
CA VAL A 336 -10.86 -23.34 -1.11
C VAL A 336 -9.61 -23.40 -1.97
N ALA A 337 -9.75 -23.49 -3.29
CA ALA A 337 -8.61 -23.58 -4.20
C ALA A 337 -7.68 -22.37 -4.06
N SER A 338 -8.24 -21.17 -3.89
CA SER A 338 -7.49 -19.93 -3.63
C SER A 338 -6.77 -19.95 -2.28
N TYR A 339 -7.42 -20.43 -1.22
CA TYR A 339 -6.79 -20.61 0.09
C TYR A 339 -5.55 -21.51 0.00
N MET A 340 -5.66 -22.63 -0.73
CA MET A 340 -4.61 -23.64 -0.85
C MET A 340 -3.32 -23.11 -1.50
N LEU A 341 -3.36 -21.98 -2.22
CA LEU A 341 -2.16 -21.28 -2.69
C LEU A 341 -1.31 -20.76 -1.53
N PHE A 342 -1.96 -20.23 -0.50
CA PHE A 342 -1.30 -19.52 0.60
C PHE A 342 -0.98 -20.43 1.79
N ASP A 343 -1.78 -21.48 2.00
CA ASP A 343 -1.55 -22.43 3.08
C ASP A 343 -1.86 -23.86 2.65
N SER A 344 -0.95 -24.41 1.85
CA SER A 344 -1.06 -25.79 1.35
C SER A 344 -0.90 -26.86 2.43
N LYS A 345 -0.55 -26.48 3.67
CA LYS A 345 -0.36 -27.41 4.80
C LYS A 345 -1.60 -27.53 5.69
N ASP A 346 -2.63 -26.71 5.48
CA ASP A 346 -3.87 -26.80 6.26
C ASP A 346 -4.65 -28.08 5.89
N GLU A 347 -4.74 -29.03 6.82
CA GLU A 347 -5.42 -30.30 6.63
C GLU A 347 -6.95 -30.15 6.58
N VAL A 348 -7.53 -29.16 7.27
CA VAL A 348 -8.98 -28.90 7.24
C VAL A 348 -9.37 -28.40 5.85
N MET A 349 -8.58 -27.49 5.27
CA MET A 349 -8.89 -26.97 3.95
C MET A 349 -8.66 -28.01 2.84
N LYS A 350 -7.65 -28.89 2.98
CA LYS A 350 -7.51 -30.07 2.10
C LYS A 350 -8.73 -30.98 2.15
N GLN A 351 -9.25 -31.27 3.35
CA GLN A 351 -10.45 -32.09 3.50
C GLN A 351 -11.67 -31.43 2.88
N ASN A 352 -11.80 -30.10 2.99
CA ASN A 352 -12.86 -29.34 2.32
C ASN A 352 -12.78 -29.47 0.80
N LEU A 353 -11.57 -29.40 0.21
CA LEU A 353 -11.39 -29.57 -1.23
C LEU A 353 -11.85 -30.96 -1.69
N VAL A 354 -11.40 -32.01 -1.00
CA VAL A 354 -11.81 -33.41 -1.27
C VAL A 354 -13.32 -33.58 -1.12
N TYR A 355 -13.92 -32.94 -0.13
CA TYR A 355 -15.38 -32.95 0.08
C TYR A 355 -16.14 -32.32 -1.10
N TYR A 356 -15.65 -31.20 -1.64
CA TYR A 356 -16.23 -30.58 -2.84
C TYR A 356 -16.05 -31.43 -4.10
N GLU A 357 -14.87 -32.05 -4.28
CA GLU A 357 -14.60 -32.95 -5.40
C GLU A 357 -15.49 -34.19 -5.35
N TYR A 358 -15.64 -34.81 -4.17
CA TYR A 358 -16.47 -36.00 -4.00
C TYR A 358 -17.95 -35.74 -4.32
N HIS A 359 -18.45 -34.54 -4.02
CA HIS A 359 -19.83 -34.14 -4.29
C HIS A 359 -20.00 -33.28 -5.56
N LYS A 360 -19.02 -33.31 -6.47
CA LYS A 360 -19.00 -32.52 -7.71
C LYS A 360 -20.30 -32.65 -8.51
N ASP A 361 -20.75 -33.88 -8.76
CA ASP A 361 -21.97 -34.15 -9.54
C ASP A 361 -23.24 -33.67 -8.81
N LYS A 362 -23.28 -33.84 -7.49
CA LYS A 362 -24.43 -33.43 -6.66
C LYS A 362 -24.65 -31.92 -6.70
N TRP A 363 -23.57 -31.14 -6.80
CA TRP A 363 -23.63 -29.68 -6.77
C TRP A 363 -23.43 -29.03 -8.15
N GLY A 364 -23.33 -29.83 -9.21
CA GLY A 364 -23.13 -29.32 -10.57
C GLY A 364 -21.83 -28.52 -10.70
N LEU A 365 -20.78 -28.97 -10.03
CA LEU A 365 -19.44 -28.39 -10.12
C LEU A 365 -18.70 -28.96 -11.33
N THR A 366 -17.86 -28.14 -11.93
CA THR A 366 -16.96 -28.50 -13.05
C THR A 366 -15.52 -28.33 -12.60
N ASP A 367 -14.56 -28.83 -13.38
CA ASP A 367 -13.12 -28.71 -13.05
C ASP A 367 -12.68 -27.24 -12.90
N GLU A 368 -13.33 -26.31 -13.60
CA GLU A 368 -13.10 -24.87 -13.47
C GLU A 368 -13.37 -24.33 -12.06
N HIS A 369 -14.31 -24.94 -11.30
CA HIS A 369 -14.62 -24.52 -9.94
C HIS A 369 -13.56 -24.93 -8.91
N PHE A 370 -12.61 -25.79 -9.30
CA PHE A 370 -11.49 -26.22 -8.48
C PHE A 370 -10.20 -25.48 -8.84
N LEU A 371 -10.28 -24.48 -9.72
CA LEU A 371 -9.20 -23.57 -9.98
C LEU A 371 -9.23 -22.41 -8.98
N PRO A 372 -8.06 -21.95 -8.49
CA PRO A 372 -7.98 -20.73 -7.71
C PRO A 372 -8.50 -19.53 -8.50
N ARG A 373 -9.03 -18.52 -7.80
CA ARG A 373 -9.50 -17.29 -8.44
C ARG A 373 -8.33 -16.54 -9.10
N PRO A 374 -8.53 -15.89 -10.26
CA PRO A 374 -7.46 -15.23 -11.01
C PRO A 374 -6.65 -14.22 -10.18
N GLU A 375 -7.34 -13.41 -9.36
CA GLU A 375 -6.72 -12.42 -8.49
C GLU A 375 -5.85 -13.05 -7.39
N ALA A 376 -6.21 -14.25 -6.90
CA ALA A 376 -5.40 -15.01 -5.95
C ALA A 376 -4.10 -15.50 -6.61
N VAL A 377 -4.22 -16.02 -7.84
CA VAL A 377 -3.08 -16.53 -8.61
C VAL A 377 -2.09 -15.42 -8.93
N GLU A 378 -2.59 -14.26 -9.37
CA GLU A 378 -1.74 -13.10 -9.68
C GLU A 378 -0.97 -12.64 -8.44
N TYR A 379 -1.68 -12.46 -7.32
CA TYR A 379 -1.08 -12.06 -6.04
C TYR A 379 -0.04 -13.07 -5.55
N PHE A 380 -0.36 -14.37 -5.59
CA PHE A 380 0.55 -15.45 -5.19
C PHE A 380 1.80 -15.49 -6.06
N ASN A 381 1.66 -15.39 -7.38
CA ASN A 381 2.79 -15.43 -8.30
C ASN A 381 3.73 -14.24 -8.09
N ILE A 382 3.19 -13.03 -7.94
CA ILE A 382 3.99 -11.82 -7.75
C ILE A 382 4.75 -11.87 -6.42
N THR A 383 4.07 -12.20 -5.32
CA THR A 383 4.71 -12.28 -4.00
C THR A 383 5.79 -13.37 -3.97
N LYS A 384 5.50 -14.55 -4.53
CA LYS A 384 6.46 -15.66 -4.63
C LYS A 384 7.69 -15.28 -5.45
N LEU A 385 7.50 -14.77 -6.68
CA LEU A 385 8.61 -14.44 -7.58
C LEU A 385 9.46 -13.28 -7.05
N GLN A 386 8.86 -12.28 -6.40
CA GLN A 386 9.60 -11.20 -5.75
C GLN A 386 10.48 -11.73 -4.63
N LYS A 387 9.96 -12.65 -3.81
CA LYS A 387 10.73 -13.28 -2.75
C LYS A 387 11.87 -14.13 -3.30
N GLU A 388 11.61 -14.96 -4.30
CA GLU A 388 12.66 -15.79 -4.95
C GLU A 388 13.80 -14.92 -5.52
N LEU A 389 13.47 -13.79 -6.17
CA LEU A 389 14.48 -12.86 -6.67
C LEU A 389 15.28 -12.17 -5.56
N TYR A 390 14.63 -11.83 -4.44
CA TYR A 390 15.31 -11.21 -3.31
C TYR A 390 16.24 -12.18 -2.59
N GLU A 391 15.81 -13.42 -2.35
CA GLU A 391 16.66 -14.45 -1.75
C GLU A 391 17.87 -14.74 -2.66
N PHE A 392 17.66 -14.84 -3.99
CA PHE A 392 18.77 -14.97 -4.93
C PHE A 392 19.78 -13.82 -4.80
N ALA A 393 19.29 -12.58 -4.72
CA ALA A 393 20.16 -11.42 -4.56
C ALA A 393 20.91 -11.43 -3.22
N LYS A 394 20.24 -11.84 -2.14
CA LYS A 394 20.85 -11.97 -0.82
C LYS A 394 21.96 -13.02 -0.81
N GLU A 395 21.77 -14.13 -1.50
CA GLU A 395 22.76 -15.22 -1.57
C GLU A 395 23.93 -14.94 -2.52
N ASN A 396 23.78 -14.07 -3.53
CA ASN A 396 24.74 -13.96 -4.64
C ASN A 396 25.26 -12.55 -4.94
N ILE A 397 24.66 -11.49 -4.39
CA ILE A 397 24.95 -10.10 -4.77
C ILE A 397 25.19 -9.23 -3.55
N MET A 398 24.38 -9.37 -2.50
CA MET A 398 24.54 -8.62 -1.27
C MET A 398 25.83 -9.10 -0.59
N ASP A 399 26.71 -8.15 -0.25
CA ASP A 399 27.93 -8.48 0.48
C ASP A 399 27.51 -9.12 1.83
N ASP A 400 27.97 -10.33 2.11
CA ASP A 400 27.91 -10.85 3.47
C ASP A 400 28.79 -9.92 4.31
N ASP A 401 28.24 -9.37 5.39
CA ASP A 401 28.99 -8.56 6.38
C ASP A 401 30.16 -9.37 7.03
N GLU A 402 30.30 -10.66 6.69
CA GLU A 402 31.49 -11.45 6.92
C GLU A 402 32.34 -11.49 5.63
N GLY A 403 33.41 -10.68 5.63
CA GLY A 403 34.34 -10.60 4.51
C GLY A 403 35.00 -11.95 4.19
N GLU A 404 34.38 -12.75 3.33
CA GLU A 404 35.08 -13.79 2.59
C GLU A 404 35.92 -13.12 1.51
N VAL A 405 37.21 -12.99 1.81
CA VAL A 405 38.23 -12.72 0.81
C VAL A 405 38.16 -13.88 -0.19
N VAL A 406 37.67 -13.59 -1.40
CA VAL A 406 37.62 -14.56 -2.49
C VAL A 406 39.06 -15.01 -2.82
N GLU A 407 39.48 -16.15 -2.28
CA GLU A 407 40.76 -16.84 -2.54
C GLU A 407 40.89 -17.34 -4.00
N TYR A 408 39.84 -17.16 -4.82
CA TYR A 408 39.76 -17.71 -6.18
C TYR A 408 40.78 -17.13 -7.16
N LEU A 409 41.36 -15.97 -6.87
CA LEU A 409 42.41 -15.35 -7.70
C LEU A 409 43.82 -15.87 -7.37
N ASP A 410 44.04 -16.42 -6.18
CA ASP A 410 45.36 -16.91 -5.79
C ASP A 410 45.63 -18.32 -6.36
N GLU A 411 44.61 -19.18 -6.46
CA GLU A 411 44.77 -20.52 -7.07
C GLU A 411 45.10 -20.46 -8.58
N LEU A 412 44.61 -19.46 -9.31
CA LEU A 412 44.92 -19.27 -10.73
C LEU A 412 46.32 -18.70 -10.97
N LEU A 413 46.86 -17.94 -10.01
CA LEU A 413 48.22 -17.38 -10.11
C LEU A 413 49.30 -18.38 -9.67
N GLU A 414 48.96 -19.34 -8.81
CA GLU A 414 49.87 -20.42 -8.43
C GLU A 414 50.07 -21.46 -9.55
N GLU A 415 49.09 -21.67 -10.44
CA GLU A 415 49.24 -22.55 -11.61
C GLU A 415 50.08 -21.93 -12.75
N GLU A 416 50.09 -20.59 -12.90
CA GLU A 416 50.91 -19.91 -13.93
C GLU A 416 52.34 -19.56 -13.47
N GLY A 417 52.64 -19.66 -12.17
CA GLY A 417 53.98 -19.41 -11.61
C GLY A 417 54.93 -20.62 -11.63
N GLY A 418 54.43 -21.79 -12.02
CA GLY A 418 55.19 -23.05 -12.06
C GLY A 418 55.62 -23.47 -13.46
N SER A 419 56.47 -22.69 -14.13
CA SER A 419 57.20 -23.12 -15.34
C SER A 419 58.59 -22.51 -15.45
#